data_AF-A0A660V7C7-F1
#
_entry.id   AF-A0A660V7C7-F1
#
_cell.length_a   1.000
_cell.length_b   1.000
_cell.length_c   1.000
_cell.angle_alpha   90.00
_cell.angle_beta   90.00
_cell.angle_gamma   90.00
#
_symmetry.space_group_name_H-M   'P 1'
#
loop_
_entity.id
_entity.type
_entity.pdbx_description
1 polymer ?
#
loop_
_entity_poly.entity_id
_entity_poly.type
_entity_poly.pdbx_seq_one_letter_code
_entity_poly.pdbx_strand_id
1 'polypeptide(L)'
;MREKTRFIQMADTLNIEGEMKSLHEVLSKLYDIVVADHRDEIICTGFTNFMNTSPKARLDEVAKKLRRQVYNVGFAGIFSVGKSTLINALLDEPEFLPEALEPCTMSITLIGNPDAGTPERVEVKYYTKEQALRNIFDNFRYRDVASKVKEQVMQSFSAEAAENAIKEMIRDLKENQGEYQNALQRAEELEEFLEYLHNSDVSRRLGTVWVDNIENASTYLTRDKNLKGMGHLLLIEQVTVFKDNPLFTRHGVRIIDLPGTDDVNERQRQLTYQYLSEADAVVLMIQPRGFEAE
;
A
#
# COMPACT_ATOMS: atom_id res chain seq x y z
N MET A 1 26.41 31.66 -20.04
CA MET A 1 25.93 30.37 -19.50
C MET A 1 26.50 30.12 -18.10
N ARG A 2 26.07 30.87 -17.07
CA ARG A 2 26.34 30.57 -15.65
C ARG A 2 25.30 31.35 -14.85
N GLU A 3 24.31 30.68 -14.27
CA GLU A 3 23.45 31.14 -13.15
C GLU A 3 22.17 30.28 -12.97
N LYS A 4 22.29 28.95 -12.86
CA LYS A 4 21.14 28.11 -12.42
C LYS A 4 21.43 27.14 -11.28
N THR A 5 22.62 27.18 -10.69
CA THR A 5 23.06 26.17 -9.69
C THR A 5 23.33 26.73 -8.29
N ARG A 6 22.85 27.93 -7.97
CA ARG A 6 23.10 28.56 -6.65
C ARG A 6 22.19 28.05 -5.53
N PHE A 7 20.96 27.63 -5.85
CA PHE A 7 20.01 27.16 -4.83
C PHE A 7 20.36 25.79 -4.23
N ILE A 8 20.91 24.89 -5.03
CA ILE A 8 21.25 23.52 -4.58
C ILE A 8 22.51 23.54 -3.68
N GLN A 9 23.49 24.42 -3.96
CA GLN A 9 24.69 24.56 -3.12
C GLN A 9 24.46 25.29 -1.78
N MET A 10 23.39 26.08 -1.64
CA MET A 10 23.09 26.75 -0.36
C MET A 10 22.38 25.83 0.64
N ALA A 11 21.73 24.77 0.17
CA ALA A 11 21.09 23.78 1.05
C ALA A 11 22.14 22.99 1.86
N ASP A 12 23.31 22.71 1.28
CA ASP A 12 24.43 22.03 1.97
C ASP A 12 25.11 22.90 3.05
N THR A 13 24.84 24.21 3.08
CA THR A 13 25.44 25.14 4.07
C THR A 13 24.58 25.43 5.29
N LEU A 14 23.30 25.06 5.29
CA LEU A 14 22.48 25.14 6.50
C LEU A 14 22.51 23.79 7.19
N ASN A 15 23.01 23.76 8.43
CA ASN A 15 22.91 22.59 9.30
C ASN A 15 21.46 22.43 9.79
N ILE A 16 20.52 22.29 8.85
CA ILE A 16 19.08 22.20 9.09
C ILE A 16 18.81 21.04 10.04
N GLU A 17 19.51 19.91 9.87
CA GLU A 17 19.36 18.75 10.74
C GLU A 17 19.76 19.05 12.20
N GLY A 18 20.89 19.74 12.40
CA GLY A 18 21.33 20.18 13.73
C GLY A 18 20.41 21.21 14.37
N GLU A 19 19.97 22.22 13.61
CA GLU A 19 19.02 23.23 14.08
C GLU A 19 17.67 22.62 14.44
N MET A 20 17.16 21.71 13.62
CA MET A 20 15.90 21.00 13.87
C MET A 20 15.98 20.07 15.07
N LYS A 21 17.11 19.36 15.25
CA LYS A 21 17.34 18.54 16.45
C LYS A 21 17.33 19.41 17.71
N SER A 22 18.01 20.55 17.67
CA SER A 22 18.01 21.52 18.77
C SER A 22 16.59 22.05 19.07
N LEU A 23 15.82 22.41 18.04
CA LEU A 23 14.45 22.87 18.17
C LEU A 23 13.55 21.80 18.82
N HIS A 24 13.65 20.55 18.38
CA HIS A 24 12.90 19.44 18.96
C HIS A 24 13.25 19.19 20.43
N GLU A 25 14.54 19.24 20.78
CA GLU A 25 14.99 19.13 22.18
C GLU A 25 14.45 20.26 23.06
N VAL A 26 14.47 21.50 22.57
CA VAL A 26 13.94 22.67 23.30
C VAL A 26 12.42 22.55 23.48
N LEU A 27 11.67 22.20 22.44
CA LEU A 27 10.22 22.05 22.51
C LEU A 27 9.82 20.87 23.41
N SER A 28 10.59 19.79 23.41
CA SER A 28 10.37 18.65 24.31
C SER A 28 10.63 19.01 25.77
N LYS A 29 11.72 19.74 26.05
CA LYS A 29 12.00 20.27 27.40
C LYS A 29 10.93 21.26 27.87
N LEU A 30 10.47 22.16 27.00
CA LEU A 30 9.37 23.07 27.32
C LEU A 30 8.09 22.31 27.65
N TYR A 31 7.77 21.27 26.86
CA TYR A 31 6.64 20.39 27.16
C TYR A 31 6.82 19.71 28.54
N ASP A 32 7.99 19.14 28.81
CA ASP A 32 8.26 18.47 30.08
C ASP A 32 8.19 19.44 31.27
N ILE A 33 8.69 20.68 31.15
CA ILE A 33 8.56 21.72 32.18
C ILE A 33 7.09 22.08 32.41
N VAL A 34 6.34 22.36 31.35
CA VAL A 34 4.93 22.76 31.44
C VAL A 34 4.06 21.64 32.00
N VAL A 35 4.36 20.37 31.71
CA VAL A 35 3.57 19.22 32.17
C VAL A 35 4.02 18.69 33.53
N ALA A 36 5.33 18.71 33.83
CA ALA A 36 5.86 18.20 35.09
C ALA A 36 5.72 19.20 36.24
N ASP A 37 5.97 20.50 36.03
CA ASP A 37 5.86 21.51 37.09
C ASP A 37 4.40 21.87 37.44
N HIS A 38 3.44 21.48 36.59
CA HIS A 38 2.04 21.94 36.68
C HIS A 38 1.04 20.78 36.71
N ARG A 39 1.50 19.58 37.06
CA ARG A 39 0.70 18.35 37.02
C ARG A 39 -0.57 18.43 37.87
N ASP A 40 -0.52 19.24 38.93
CA ASP A 40 -1.57 19.37 39.94
C ASP A 40 -2.23 20.77 39.97
N GLU A 41 -1.81 21.71 39.11
CA GLU A 41 -2.36 23.08 39.06
C GLU A 41 -2.58 23.59 37.62
N ILE A 42 -3.79 24.09 37.33
CA ILE A 42 -4.12 24.69 36.04
C ILE A 42 -3.63 26.16 36.03
N ILE A 43 -2.39 26.38 35.61
CA ILE A 43 -1.78 27.74 35.59
C ILE A 43 -2.14 28.53 34.33
N CYS A 44 -2.58 27.86 33.27
CA CYS A 44 -3.01 28.51 32.03
C CYS A 44 -4.35 27.93 31.55
N THR A 45 -5.34 28.79 31.32
CA THR A 45 -6.70 28.40 30.90
C THR A 45 -6.73 27.62 29.57
N GLY A 46 -5.69 27.78 28.73
CA GLY A 46 -5.51 27.02 27.49
C GLY A 46 -4.85 25.64 27.64
N PHE A 47 -4.36 25.27 28.83
CA PHE A 47 -3.56 24.05 29.03
C PHE A 47 -4.34 22.77 28.71
N THR A 48 -5.59 22.67 29.17
CA THR A 48 -6.46 21.51 28.87
C THR A 48 -6.69 21.36 27.36
N ASN A 49 -6.94 22.48 26.66
CA ASN A 49 -7.08 22.48 25.21
C ASN A 49 -5.78 22.09 24.51
N PHE A 50 -4.64 22.59 24.98
CA PHE A 50 -3.31 22.22 24.48
C PHE A 50 -3.05 20.72 24.63
N MET A 51 -3.28 20.14 25.82
CA MET A 51 -3.11 18.70 26.07
C MET A 51 -4.05 17.84 25.21
N ASN A 52 -5.29 18.28 24.99
CA ASN A 52 -6.26 17.60 24.11
C ASN A 52 -5.79 17.55 22.64
N THR A 53 -4.85 18.39 22.21
CA THR A 53 -4.28 18.32 20.85
C THR A 53 -3.14 17.29 20.69
N SER A 54 -2.76 16.58 21.76
CA SER A 54 -1.66 15.61 21.77
C SER A 54 -0.34 16.16 21.18
N PRO A 55 0.18 17.27 21.71
CA PRO A 55 1.30 18.02 21.12
C PRO A 55 2.60 17.21 21.08
N LYS A 56 2.84 16.33 22.06
CA LYS A 56 4.00 15.42 22.06
C LYS A 56 3.96 14.43 20.89
N ALA A 57 2.79 13.85 20.61
CA ALA A 57 2.63 12.95 19.47
C ALA A 57 2.91 13.67 18.13
N ARG A 58 2.45 14.93 18.00
CA ARG A 58 2.76 15.76 16.82
C ARG A 58 4.25 16.09 16.71
N LEU A 59 4.90 16.44 17.83
CA LEU A 59 6.35 16.68 17.88
C LEU A 59 7.15 15.44 17.48
N ASP A 60 6.75 14.27 17.96
CA ASP A 60 7.37 12.98 17.61
C ASP A 60 7.16 12.63 16.13
N GLU A 61 5.98 12.90 15.58
CA GLU A 61 5.67 12.72 14.16
C GLU A 61 6.53 13.64 13.28
N VAL A 62 6.63 14.92 13.63
CA VAL A 62 7.47 15.90 12.93
C VAL A 62 8.94 15.49 13.01
N ALA A 63 9.43 15.06 14.18
CA ALA A 63 10.80 14.59 14.32
C ALA A 63 11.07 13.32 13.50
N LYS A 64 10.10 12.41 13.39
CA LYS A 64 10.17 11.26 12.47
C LYS A 64 10.23 11.70 11.01
N LYS A 65 9.40 12.65 10.59
CA LYS A 65 9.41 13.19 9.21
C LYS A 65 10.72 13.92 8.88
N LEU A 66 11.26 14.70 9.81
CA LEU A 66 12.52 15.42 9.62
C LEU A 66 13.74 14.49 9.54
N ARG A 67 13.71 13.36 10.28
CA ARG A 67 14.72 12.29 10.15
C ARG A 67 14.52 11.42 8.92
N ARG A 68 13.35 11.48 8.29
CA ARG A 68 13.01 10.66 7.13
C ARG A 68 13.78 11.21 5.93
N GLN A 69 14.92 10.61 5.63
CA GLN A 69 15.64 10.81 4.36
C GLN A 69 14.95 10.05 3.21
N VAL A 70 13.62 9.96 3.25
CA VAL A 70 12.84 9.22 2.25
C VAL A 70 11.70 10.08 1.72
N TYR A 71 11.74 10.40 0.43
CA TYR A 71 10.71 11.09 -0.34
C TYR A 71 9.74 10.10 -0.97
N ASN A 72 8.49 10.14 -0.56
CA ASN A 72 7.44 9.26 -1.09
C ASN A 72 6.87 9.84 -2.39
N VAL A 73 7.01 9.11 -3.49
CA VAL A 73 6.43 9.46 -4.79
C VAL A 73 5.34 8.45 -5.11
N GLY A 74 4.08 8.91 -5.05
CA GLY A 74 2.92 8.10 -5.40
C GLY A 74 2.65 8.10 -6.90
N PHE A 75 2.46 6.94 -7.49
CA PHE A 75 1.99 6.80 -8.88
C PHE A 75 0.53 6.42 -8.87
N ALA A 76 -0.31 7.27 -9.47
CA ALA A 76 -1.76 7.09 -9.55
C ALA A 76 -2.21 7.13 -11.02
N GLY A 77 -3.29 6.43 -11.35
CA GLY A 77 -3.87 6.42 -12.69
C GLY A 77 -4.83 5.25 -12.89
N ILE A 78 -5.60 5.31 -13.98
CA ILE A 78 -6.50 4.22 -14.40
C ILE A 78 -5.65 2.96 -14.71
N PHE A 79 -6.25 1.77 -14.61
CA PHE A 79 -5.58 0.52 -15.01
C PHE A 79 -5.09 0.56 -16.45
N SER A 80 -3.99 -0.14 -16.72
CA SER A 80 -3.45 -0.31 -18.07
C SER A 80 -3.00 1.01 -18.77
N VAL A 81 -2.71 2.05 -18.01
CA VAL A 81 -2.17 3.34 -18.51
C VAL A 81 -0.64 3.34 -18.72
N GLY A 82 0.04 2.22 -18.42
CA GLY A 82 1.50 2.11 -18.51
C GLY A 82 2.27 2.55 -17.26
N LYS A 83 1.62 2.57 -16.08
CA LYS A 83 2.23 2.94 -14.80
C LYS A 83 3.44 2.08 -14.43
N SER A 84 3.28 0.75 -14.46
CA SER A 84 4.37 -0.19 -14.18
C SER A 84 5.51 -0.05 -15.19
N THR A 85 5.19 0.12 -16.47
CA THR A 85 6.18 0.37 -17.54
C THR A 85 6.97 1.67 -17.30
N LEU A 86 6.31 2.75 -16.86
CA LEU A 86 7.00 3.99 -16.51
C LEU A 86 7.91 3.80 -15.29
N ILE A 87 7.45 3.08 -14.26
CA ILE A 87 8.26 2.77 -13.08
C ILE A 87 9.50 1.95 -13.50
N ASN A 88 9.31 0.91 -14.30
CA ASN A 88 10.40 0.09 -14.84
C ASN A 88 11.42 0.92 -15.62
N ALA A 89 10.94 1.84 -16.48
CA ALA A 89 11.81 2.75 -17.23
C ALA A 89 12.56 3.74 -16.33
N LEU A 90 11.94 4.24 -15.25
CA LEU A 90 12.60 5.10 -14.25
C LEU A 90 13.68 4.37 -13.47
N LEU A 91 13.53 3.06 -13.28
CA LEU A 91 14.50 2.21 -12.60
C LEU A 91 15.59 1.68 -13.54
N ASP A 92 15.49 1.92 -14.84
CA ASP A 92 16.32 1.33 -15.90
C ASP A 92 16.26 -0.22 -15.88
N GLU A 93 15.11 -0.77 -15.49
CA GLU A 93 14.87 -2.20 -15.34
C GLU A 93 13.51 -2.60 -15.94
N PRO A 94 13.46 -2.93 -17.24
CA PRO A 94 12.21 -3.12 -17.98
C PRO A 94 11.35 -4.30 -17.47
N GLU A 95 11.96 -5.29 -16.80
CA GLU A 95 11.30 -6.51 -16.34
C GLU A 95 11.03 -6.55 -14.83
N PHE A 96 11.21 -5.43 -14.12
CA PHE A 96 11.14 -5.40 -12.65
C PHE A 96 9.71 -5.57 -12.11
N LEU A 97 8.79 -4.67 -12.48
CA LEU A 97 7.37 -4.84 -12.21
C LEU A 97 6.70 -5.55 -13.38
N PRO A 98 5.70 -6.40 -13.10
CA PRO A 98 4.96 -7.06 -14.18
C PRO A 98 4.17 -6.03 -15.00
N GLU A 99 4.37 -6.07 -16.32
CA GLU A 99 3.61 -5.31 -17.31
C GLU A 99 2.27 -5.99 -17.61
N ALA A 100 1.42 -6.16 -16.58
CA ALA A 100 0.16 -6.84 -16.79
C ALA A 100 -0.91 -5.88 -17.37
N LEU A 101 -1.56 -6.33 -18.45
CA LEU A 101 -2.68 -5.65 -19.12
C LEU A 101 -4.03 -5.83 -18.40
N GLU A 102 -4.09 -6.72 -17.41
CA GLU A 102 -5.27 -7.03 -16.58
C GLU A 102 -5.02 -6.59 -15.13
N PRO A 103 -6.06 -6.35 -14.29
CA PRO A 103 -5.92 -5.72 -12.97
C PRO A 103 -5.04 -6.55 -12.02
N CYS A 104 -3.73 -6.28 -12.06
CA CYS A 104 -2.73 -6.99 -11.26
C CYS A 104 -2.35 -6.26 -9.97
N THR A 105 -2.79 -5.01 -9.81
CA THR A 105 -2.53 -4.24 -8.60
C THR A 105 -3.77 -4.30 -7.69
N MET A 106 -4.04 -5.46 -7.08
CA MET A 106 -5.03 -5.55 -5.99
C MET A 106 -4.44 -5.17 -4.62
N SER A 107 -3.12 -5.18 -4.53
CA SER A 107 -2.34 -4.88 -3.32
C SER A 107 -1.48 -3.65 -3.56
N ILE A 108 -1.27 -2.87 -2.50
CA ILE A 108 -0.41 -1.68 -2.57
C ILE A 108 1.03 -2.14 -2.65
N THR A 109 1.77 -1.61 -3.63
CA THR A 109 3.17 -1.97 -3.83
C THR A 109 4.07 -0.80 -3.46
N LEU A 110 4.96 -1.03 -2.51
CA LEU A 110 5.99 -0.08 -2.11
C LEU A 110 7.32 -0.54 -2.68
N ILE A 111 8.12 0.38 -3.22
CA ILE A 111 9.46 0.08 -3.70
C ILE A 111 10.43 1.10 -3.11
N GLY A 112 11.50 0.62 -2.48
CA GLY A 112 12.48 1.51 -1.87
C GLY A 112 13.78 0.83 -1.48
N ASN A 113 14.63 1.59 -0.79
CA ASN A 113 15.95 1.16 -0.38
C ASN A 113 15.90 0.10 0.74
N PRO A 114 16.68 -1.00 0.65
CA PRO A 114 16.95 -1.86 1.79
C PRO A 114 17.45 -1.08 3.00
N ASP A 115 17.12 -1.57 4.20
CA ASP A 115 17.73 -1.06 5.43
C ASP A 115 19.25 -1.28 5.39
N ALA A 116 20.01 -0.40 6.04
CA ALA A 116 21.47 -0.46 6.04
C ALA A 116 21.98 -1.83 6.50
N GLY A 117 22.77 -2.50 5.66
CA GLY A 117 23.35 -3.82 5.94
C GLY A 117 22.39 -5.00 5.70
N THR A 118 21.21 -4.77 5.14
CA THR A 118 20.27 -5.83 4.75
C THR A 118 20.32 -6.08 3.23
N PRO A 119 20.12 -7.33 2.77
CA PRO A 119 20.07 -7.62 1.35
C PRO A 119 18.77 -7.12 0.71
N GLU A 120 18.76 -7.07 -0.62
CA GLU A 120 17.53 -6.94 -1.40
C GLU A 120 16.56 -8.08 -1.06
N ARG A 121 15.27 -7.74 -0.99
CA ARG A 121 14.22 -8.68 -0.57
C ARG A 121 12.84 -8.17 -0.99
N VAL A 122 11.86 -9.05 -0.92
CA VAL A 122 10.44 -8.69 -0.92
C VAL A 122 9.82 -9.03 0.43
N GLU A 123 9.08 -8.08 0.98
CA GLU A 123 8.25 -8.27 2.17
C GLU A 123 6.78 -8.27 1.77
N VAL A 124 6.08 -9.35 2.11
CA VAL A 124 4.68 -9.56 1.75
C VAL A 124 3.87 -9.59 3.03
N LYS A 125 3.06 -8.56 3.24
CA LYS A 125 2.12 -8.51 4.36
C LYS A 125 0.86 -9.25 3.97
N TYR A 126 0.57 -10.33 4.67
CA TYR A 126 -0.65 -11.10 4.46
C TYR A 126 -1.75 -10.65 5.41
N TYR A 127 -2.99 -10.63 4.91
CA TYR A 127 -4.16 -10.49 5.76
C TYR A 127 -4.24 -11.61 6.79
N THR A 128 -4.86 -11.37 7.96
CA THR A 128 -5.36 -12.48 8.78
C THR A 128 -6.42 -13.27 8.02
N LYS A 129 -6.71 -14.49 8.45
CA LYS A 129 -7.75 -15.33 7.83
C LYS A 129 -9.09 -14.58 7.71
N GLU A 130 -9.52 -13.91 8.78
CA GLU A 130 -10.76 -13.14 8.82
C GLU A 130 -10.71 -11.92 7.89
N GLN A 131 -9.57 -11.22 7.85
CA GLN A 131 -9.40 -10.06 6.98
C GLN A 131 -9.41 -10.46 5.51
N ALA A 132 -8.78 -11.58 5.15
CA ALA A 132 -8.77 -12.13 3.80
C ALA A 132 -10.19 -12.52 3.35
N LEU A 133 -10.95 -13.21 4.21
CA LEU A 133 -12.34 -13.57 3.94
C LEU A 133 -13.23 -12.33 3.76
N ARG A 134 -13.09 -11.32 4.63
CA ARG A 134 -13.81 -10.04 4.48
C ARG A 134 -13.45 -9.32 3.19
N ASN A 135 -12.16 -9.35 2.81
CA ASN A 135 -11.67 -8.72 1.59
C ASN A 135 -12.47 -9.15 0.36
N ILE A 136 -12.88 -10.42 0.26
CA ILE A 136 -13.70 -10.93 -0.86
C ILE A 136 -15.05 -10.19 -1.00
N PHE A 137 -15.76 -9.99 0.11
CA PHE A 137 -17.10 -9.34 0.10
C PHE A 137 -17.04 -7.82 -0.13
N ASP A 138 -15.87 -7.22 0.11
CA ASP A 138 -15.64 -5.80 -0.11
C ASP A 138 -14.97 -5.52 -1.47
N ASN A 139 -14.39 -6.55 -2.11
CA ASN A 139 -13.73 -6.43 -3.40
C ASN A 139 -14.74 -6.14 -4.52
N PHE A 140 -14.49 -5.07 -5.28
CA PHE A 140 -15.36 -4.64 -6.37
C PHE A 140 -15.58 -5.73 -7.41
N ARG A 141 -14.55 -6.53 -7.71
CA ARG A 141 -14.59 -7.66 -8.64
C ARG A 141 -15.66 -8.69 -8.31
N TYR A 142 -16.02 -8.85 -7.03
CA TYR A 142 -17.02 -9.82 -6.58
C TYR A 142 -18.30 -9.16 -6.06
N ARG A 143 -18.44 -7.84 -6.20
CA ARG A 143 -19.51 -7.07 -5.54
C ARG A 143 -20.91 -7.49 -5.96
N ASP A 144 -21.12 -7.72 -7.25
CA ASP A 144 -22.41 -8.13 -7.84
C ASP A 144 -22.92 -9.43 -7.21
N VAL A 145 -22.12 -10.50 -7.21
CA VAL A 145 -22.47 -11.80 -6.63
C VAL A 145 -22.43 -11.77 -5.09
N ALA A 146 -21.47 -11.05 -4.48
CA ALA A 146 -21.36 -10.94 -3.03
C ALA A 146 -22.55 -10.21 -2.42
N SER A 147 -23.17 -9.27 -3.15
CA SER A 147 -24.33 -8.50 -2.65
C SER A 147 -25.49 -9.38 -2.20
N LYS A 148 -25.65 -10.58 -2.78
CA LYS A 148 -26.71 -11.55 -2.43
C LYS A 148 -26.53 -12.17 -1.04
N VAL A 149 -25.29 -12.28 -0.57
CA VAL A 149 -24.94 -13.01 0.67
C VAL A 149 -24.30 -12.11 1.75
N LYS A 150 -23.76 -10.95 1.36
CA LYS A 150 -22.93 -10.08 2.21
C LYS A 150 -23.64 -9.66 3.48
N GLU A 151 -24.90 -9.22 3.41
CA GLU A 151 -25.61 -8.72 4.59
C GLU A 151 -25.73 -9.79 5.68
N GLN A 152 -26.15 -11.00 5.29
CA GLN A 152 -26.28 -12.15 6.20
C GLN A 152 -24.93 -12.52 6.84
N VAL A 153 -23.86 -12.56 6.06
CA VAL A 153 -22.51 -12.89 6.55
C VAL A 153 -21.99 -11.81 7.51
N MET A 154 -22.26 -10.54 7.24
CA MET A 154 -21.73 -9.43 8.03
C MET A 154 -22.46 -9.22 9.37
N GLN A 155 -23.74 -9.60 9.46
CA GLN A 155 -24.50 -9.53 10.72
C GLN A 155 -23.93 -10.45 11.81
N SER A 156 -23.42 -11.63 11.43
CA SER A 156 -22.82 -12.58 12.37
C SER A 156 -21.59 -13.23 11.74
N PHE A 157 -20.53 -12.43 11.59
CA PHE A 157 -19.33 -12.88 10.91
C PHE A 157 -18.60 -14.01 11.65
N SER A 158 -18.40 -15.14 10.96
CA SER A 158 -17.46 -16.19 11.33
C SER A 158 -16.69 -16.65 10.08
N ALA A 159 -15.49 -17.21 10.27
CA ALA A 159 -14.69 -17.71 9.16
C ALA A 159 -15.44 -18.79 8.36
N GLU A 160 -16.13 -19.70 9.06
CA GLU A 160 -16.92 -20.77 8.45
C GLU A 160 -18.11 -20.23 7.65
N ALA A 161 -18.86 -19.27 8.20
CA ALA A 161 -19.99 -18.66 7.49
C ALA A 161 -19.51 -17.91 6.23
N ALA A 162 -18.39 -17.20 6.32
CA ALA A 162 -17.78 -16.52 5.19
C ALA A 162 -17.29 -17.49 4.11
N GLU A 163 -16.61 -18.57 4.48
CA GLU A 163 -16.17 -19.61 3.52
C GLU A 163 -17.35 -20.27 2.81
N ASN A 164 -18.43 -20.57 3.54
CA ASN A 164 -19.65 -21.15 2.96
C ASN A 164 -20.34 -20.18 1.99
N ALA A 165 -20.42 -18.90 2.35
CA ALA A 165 -20.95 -17.88 1.45
C ALA A 165 -20.08 -17.70 0.19
N ILE A 166 -18.75 -17.80 0.29
CA ILE A 166 -17.87 -17.78 -0.89
C ILE A 166 -18.10 -19.01 -1.78
N LYS A 167 -18.33 -20.20 -1.20
CA LYS A 167 -18.72 -21.40 -1.96
C LYS A 167 -20.06 -21.23 -2.68
N GLU A 168 -21.03 -20.56 -2.04
CA GLU A 168 -22.29 -20.21 -2.68
C GLU A 168 -22.09 -19.21 -3.83
N MET A 169 -21.24 -18.19 -3.65
CA MET A 169 -20.87 -17.25 -4.72
C MET A 169 -20.22 -17.97 -5.91
N ILE A 170 -19.29 -18.91 -5.66
CA ILE A 170 -18.66 -19.74 -6.71
C ILE A 170 -19.73 -20.53 -7.48
N ARG A 171 -20.66 -21.16 -6.76
CA ARG A 171 -21.75 -21.92 -7.36
C ARG A 171 -22.65 -21.05 -8.23
N ASP A 172 -23.03 -19.87 -7.74
CA ASP A 172 -23.87 -18.92 -8.47
C ASP A 172 -23.17 -18.43 -9.76
N LEU A 173 -21.86 -18.13 -9.70
CA LEU A 173 -21.06 -17.77 -10.87
C LEU A 173 -21.01 -18.90 -11.92
N LYS A 174 -20.97 -20.17 -11.48
CA LYS A 174 -20.91 -21.33 -12.38
C LYS A 174 -22.26 -21.69 -12.99
N GLU A 175 -23.34 -21.59 -12.22
CA GLU A 175 -24.70 -21.94 -12.65
C GLU A 175 -25.35 -20.82 -13.48
N ASN A 176 -25.08 -19.55 -13.14
CA ASN A 176 -25.72 -18.37 -13.76
C ASN A 176 -24.74 -17.53 -14.59
N GLN A 177 -23.91 -18.19 -15.43
CA GLN A 177 -22.85 -17.53 -16.22
C GLN A 177 -23.35 -16.37 -17.10
N GLY A 178 -24.61 -16.42 -17.56
CA GLY A 178 -25.22 -15.36 -18.37
C GLY A 178 -25.50 -14.05 -17.62
N GLU A 179 -25.50 -14.07 -16.28
CA GLU A 179 -25.77 -12.89 -15.44
C GLU A 179 -24.49 -12.09 -15.12
N TYR A 180 -23.31 -12.69 -15.29
CA TYR A 180 -22.05 -12.14 -14.82
C TYR A 180 -20.99 -12.07 -15.91
N GLN A 181 -20.30 -10.94 -15.99
CA GLN A 181 -19.10 -10.83 -16.83
C GLN A 181 -17.96 -11.68 -16.26
N ASN A 182 -17.27 -12.42 -17.12
CA ASN A 182 -16.15 -13.29 -16.77
C ASN A 182 -16.46 -14.27 -15.63
N ALA A 183 -17.70 -14.78 -15.57
CA ALA A 183 -18.21 -15.57 -14.45
C ALA A 183 -17.33 -16.78 -14.08
N LEU A 184 -16.95 -17.58 -15.08
CA LEU A 184 -16.12 -18.77 -14.89
C LEU A 184 -14.73 -18.41 -14.36
N GLN A 185 -14.08 -17.40 -14.94
CA GLN A 185 -12.78 -16.92 -14.47
C GLN A 185 -12.86 -16.50 -13.00
N ARG A 186 -13.87 -15.71 -12.64
CA ARG A 186 -14.09 -15.25 -11.26
C ARG A 186 -14.37 -16.39 -10.29
N ALA A 187 -15.07 -17.43 -10.74
CA ALA A 187 -15.31 -18.63 -9.94
C ALA A 187 -13.99 -19.39 -9.69
N GLU A 188 -13.17 -19.58 -10.71
CA GLU A 188 -11.85 -20.23 -10.60
C GLU A 188 -10.92 -19.47 -9.63
N GLU A 189 -10.92 -18.14 -9.67
CA GLU A 189 -10.13 -17.31 -8.75
C GLU A 189 -10.55 -17.47 -7.29
N LEU A 190 -11.85 -17.56 -7.02
CA LEU A 190 -12.38 -17.76 -5.67
C LEU A 190 -12.13 -19.20 -5.18
N GLU A 191 -12.15 -20.19 -6.08
CA GLU A 191 -11.76 -21.56 -5.77
C GLU A 191 -10.28 -21.64 -5.37
N GLU A 192 -9.41 -21.01 -6.17
CA GLU A 192 -7.99 -20.89 -5.89
C GLU A 192 -7.74 -20.14 -4.57
N PHE A 193 -8.50 -19.07 -4.28
CA PHE A 193 -8.42 -18.36 -3.01
C PHE A 193 -8.70 -19.29 -1.82
N LEU A 194 -9.78 -20.08 -1.88
CA LEU A 194 -10.11 -21.04 -0.82
C LEU A 194 -9.03 -22.13 -0.70
N GLU A 195 -8.51 -22.63 -1.82
CA GLU A 195 -7.41 -23.60 -1.83
C GLU A 195 -6.18 -23.06 -1.10
N TYR A 196 -5.73 -21.84 -1.42
CA TYR A 196 -4.59 -21.21 -0.75
C TYR A 196 -4.87 -20.84 0.71
N LEU A 197 -6.11 -20.48 1.05
CA LEU A 197 -6.51 -20.19 2.44
C LEU A 197 -6.33 -21.42 3.36
N HIS A 198 -6.56 -22.63 2.81
CA HIS A 198 -6.41 -23.90 3.52
C HIS A 198 -5.05 -24.58 3.32
N ASN A 199 -4.26 -24.13 2.36
CA ASN A 199 -2.91 -24.65 2.13
C ASN A 199 -2.03 -24.41 3.38
N SER A 200 -1.38 -25.45 3.88
CA SER A 200 -0.58 -25.39 5.12
C SER A 200 0.59 -24.40 5.04
N ASP A 201 1.22 -24.25 3.88
CA ASP A 201 2.36 -23.36 3.68
C ASP A 201 1.98 -21.88 3.59
N VAL A 202 0.77 -21.59 3.13
CA VAL A 202 0.24 -20.23 3.03
C VAL A 202 -0.51 -19.83 4.29
N SER A 203 -1.25 -20.75 4.91
CA SER A 203 -2.00 -20.51 6.15
C SER A 203 -1.10 -19.99 7.28
N ARG A 204 0.14 -20.50 7.38
CA ARG A 204 1.16 -20.01 8.35
C ARG A 204 1.65 -18.58 8.08
N ARG A 205 1.44 -18.04 6.88
CA ARG A 205 1.81 -16.67 6.51
C ARG A 205 0.73 -15.66 6.86
N LEU A 206 -0.53 -16.09 7.00
CA LEU A 206 -1.67 -15.21 7.28
C LEU A 206 -1.45 -14.43 8.58
N GLY A 207 -1.67 -13.12 8.52
CA GLY A 207 -1.45 -12.19 9.64
C GLY A 207 0.03 -11.89 9.95
N THR A 208 0.95 -12.29 9.07
CA THR A 208 2.40 -12.04 9.23
C THR A 208 2.97 -11.23 8.06
N VAL A 209 4.21 -10.77 8.22
CA VAL A 209 5.04 -10.26 7.13
C VAL A 209 6.00 -11.37 6.71
N TRP A 210 5.81 -11.89 5.51
CA TRP A 210 6.67 -12.91 4.92
C TRP A 210 7.82 -12.25 4.16
N VAL A 211 9.05 -12.68 4.43
CA VAL A 211 10.25 -12.19 3.74
C VAL A 211 10.67 -13.24 2.71
N ASP A 212 10.85 -12.82 1.45
CA ASP A 212 11.30 -13.68 0.36
C ASP A 212 12.42 -13.01 -0.47
N ASN A 213 13.03 -13.77 -1.36
CA ASN A 213 14.01 -13.28 -2.32
C ASN A 213 13.33 -12.29 -3.29
N ILE A 214 14.01 -11.20 -3.61
CA ILE A 214 13.55 -10.19 -4.58
C ILE A 214 13.21 -10.78 -5.95
N GLU A 215 13.89 -11.85 -6.37
CA GLU A 215 13.60 -12.57 -7.62
C GLU A 215 12.16 -13.14 -7.67
N ASN A 216 11.55 -13.38 -6.51
CA ASN A 216 10.18 -13.89 -6.39
C ASN A 216 9.14 -12.77 -6.36
N ALA A 217 9.52 -11.48 -6.44
CA ALA A 217 8.61 -10.35 -6.31
C ALA A 217 7.42 -10.43 -7.28
N SER A 218 7.65 -10.84 -8.54
CA SER A 218 6.59 -10.97 -9.55
C SER A 218 5.47 -11.93 -9.13
N THR A 219 5.79 -12.98 -8.36
CA THR A 219 4.82 -13.95 -7.84
C THR A 219 3.77 -13.30 -6.93
N TYR A 220 4.09 -12.19 -6.28
CA TYR A 220 3.19 -11.47 -5.37
C TYR A 220 2.50 -10.27 -6.00
N LEU A 221 2.88 -9.91 -7.22
CA LEU A 221 2.46 -8.70 -7.91
C LEU A 221 1.58 -8.98 -9.13
N THR A 222 1.64 -10.19 -9.68
CA THR A 222 0.86 -10.57 -10.87
C THR A 222 0.46 -12.05 -10.83
N ARG A 223 -0.48 -12.40 -11.70
CA ARG A 223 -0.79 -13.78 -12.07
C ARG A 223 0.39 -14.42 -12.81
N ASP A 224 0.43 -15.75 -12.81
CA ASP A 224 1.34 -16.50 -13.66
C ASP A 224 0.97 -16.37 -15.15
N LYS A 225 1.83 -16.90 -16.03
CA LYS A 225 1.64 -16.82 -17.50
C LYS A 225 0.40 -17.55 -18.01
N ASN A 226 -0.21 -18.42 -17.21
CA ASN A 226 -1.44 -19.15 -17.54
C ASN A 226 -2.68 -18.48 -16.92
N LEU A 227 -2.57 -17.24 -16.45
CA LEU A 227 -3.61 -16.49 -15.75
C LEU A 227 -4.07 -17.14 -14.43
N LYS A 228 -3.28 -18.07 -13.88
CA LYS A 228 -3.50 -18.65 -12.55
C LYS A 228 -2.76 -17.83 -11.50
N GLY A 229 -3.18 -17.95 -10.24
CA GLY A 229 -2.60 -17.21 -9.13
C GLY A 229 -3.25 -15.85 -8.91
N MET A 230 -4.56 -15.69 -9.12
CA MET A 230 -5.24 -14.53 -8.52
C MET A 230 -5.71 -14.85 -7.10
N GLY A 231 -6.06 -16.11 -6.83
CA GLY A 231 -6.55 -16.55 -5.53
C GLY A 231 -5.56 -16.27 -4.40
N HIS A 232 -4.25 -16.47 -4.61
CA HIS A 232 -3.25 -16.15 -3.60
C HIS A 232 -3.02 -14.63 -3.44
N LEU A 233 -3.18 -13.84 -4.51
CA LEU A 233 -3.04 -12.38 -4.44
C LEU A 233 -4.13 -11.75 -3.56
N LEU A 234 -5.32 -12.35 -3.52
CA LEU A 234 -6.43 -11.92 -2.66
C LEU A 234 -6.14 -12.08 -1.15
N LEU A 235 -5.11 -12.86 -0.79
CA LEU A 235 -4.63 -13.04 0.59
C LEU A 235 -3.60 -11.98 1.01
N ILE A 236 -3.08 -11.20 0.07
CA ILE A 236 -2.01 -10.23 0.27
C ILE A 236 -2.62 -8.85 0.53
N GLU A 237 -2.18 -8.20 1.60
CA GLU A 237 -2.55 -6.81 1.91
C GLU A 237 -1.62 -5.82 1.20
N GLN A 238 -0.32 -6.11 1.21
CA GLN A 238 0.70 -5.19 0.75
C GLN A 238 1.97 -5.94 0.35
N VAL A 239 2.65 -5.45 -0.68
CA VAL A 239 3.97 -5.92 -1.10
C VAL A 239 4.95 -4.77 -0.96
N THR A 240 6.10 -5.00 -0.34
CA THR A 240 7.19 -4.03 -0.25
C THR A 240 8.44 -4.65 -0.86
N VAL A 241 8.96 -4.05 -1.92
CA VAL A 241 10.18 -4.48 -2.58
C VAL A 241 11.34 -3.58 -2.14
N PHE A 242 12.34 -4.19 -1.54
CA PHE A 242 13.57 -3.54 -1.12
C PHE A 242 14.66 -3.84 -2.13
N LYS A 243 15.08 -2.82 -2.86
CA LYS A 243 16.02 -2.93 -3.97
C LYS A 243 17.13 -1.90 -3.88
N ASP A 244 18.36 -2.31 -4.15
CA ASP A 244 19.50 -1.42 -4.31
C ASP A 244 19.47 -0.78 -5.71
N ASN A 245 18.83 0.38 -5.80
CA ASN A 245 18.85 1.22 -7.00
C ASN A 245 19.28 2.64 -6.58
N PRO A 246 20.13 3.35 -7.35
CA PRO A 246 20.57 4.71 -7.05
C PRO A 246 19.43 5.70 -6.78
N LEU A 247 18.27 5.52 -7.43
CA LEU A 247 17.07 6.31 -7.18
C LEU A 247 16.62 6.22 -5.70
N PHE A 248 16.74 5.05 -5.11
CA PHE A 248 16.36 4.80 -3.72
C PHE A 248 17.51 5.05 -2.75
N THR A 249 18.72 4.54 -3.05
CA THR A 249 19.87 4.61 -2.13
C THR A 249 20.50 5.99 -2.04
N ARG A 250 20.59 6.74 -3.14
CA ARG A 250 21.27 8.06 -3.17
C ARG A 250 20.32 9.24 -3.04
N HIS A 251 19.11 9.09 -3.56
CA HIS A 251 18.12 10.17 -3.59
C HIS A 251 17.00 10.00 -2.56
N GLY A 252 16.99 8.86 -1.84
CA GLY A 252 15.99 8.58 -0.82
C GLY A 252 14.59 8.47 -1.38
N VAL A 253 14.40 8.14 -2.66
CA VAL A 253 13.03 8.02 -3.20
C VAL A 253 12.41 6.71 -2.72
N ARG A 254 11.12 6.74 -2.39
CA ARG A 254 10.29 5.54 -2.26
C ARG A 254 9.11 5.68 -3.20
N ILE A 255 8.95 4.69 -4.07
CA ILE A 255 7.83 4.64 -5.00
C ILE A 255 6.65 3.96 -4.30
N ILE A 256 5.48 4.56 -4.40
CA ILE A 256 4.21 3.99 -3.97
C ILE A 256 3.39 3.75 -5.24
N ASP A 257 3.31 2.49 -5.66
CA ASP A 257 2.45 2.09 -6.77
C ASP A 257 1.03 1.83 -6.22
N LEU A 258 0.13 2.74 -6.55
CA LEU A 258 -1.25 2.69 -6.07
C LEU A 258 -2.11 1.84 -7.03
N PRO A 259 -3.04 1.04 -6.49
CA PRO A 259 -3.98 0.30 -7.32
C PRO A 259 -4.81 1.25 -8.21
N GLY A 260 -5.22 0.77 -9.38
CA GLY A 260 -5.99 1.57 -10.34
C GLY A 260 -7.32 2.06 -9.74
N THR A 261 -7.73 3.28 -10.12
CA THR A 261 -8.91 3.96 -9.54
C THR A 261 -10.26 3.39 -9.95
N ASP A 262 -10.30 2.34 -10.76
CA ASP A 262 -11.57 1.79 -11.27
C ASP A 262 -12.10 0.61 -10.42
N ASP A 263 -11.26 0.04 -9.54
CA ASP A 263 -11.59 -1.14 -8.70
C ASP A 263 -11.79 -0.79 -7.22
N VAL A 264 -12.34 0.39 -6.92
CA VAL A 264 -12.22 0.92 -5.54
C VAL A 264 -13.24 0.31 -4.58
N ASN A 265 -12.82 -0.75 -3.89
CA ASN A 265 -13.33 -1.09 -2.56
C ASN A 265 -13.16 0.13 -1.63
N GLU A 266 -14.12 0.43 -0.75
CA GLU A 266 -14.02 1.53 0.23
C GLU A 266 -12.73 1.46 1.06
N ARG A 267 -12.28 0.25 1.41
CA ARG A 267 -11.02 0.03 2.12
C ARG A 267 -9.79 0.38 1.27
N GLN A 268 -9.74 -0.06 0.02
CA GLN A 268 -8.66 0.31 -0.91
C GLN A 268 -8.66 1.80 -1.21
N ARG A 269 -9.84 2.44 -1.24
CA ARG A 269 -9.98 3.89 -1.36
C ARG A 269 -9.36 4.60 -0.16
N GLN A 270 -9.69 4.16 1.05
CA GLN A 270 -9.15 4.71 2.29
C GLN A 270 -7.63 4.54 2.35
N LEU A 271 -7.11 3.36 2.01
CA LEU A 271 -5.68 3.12 1.92
C LEU A 271 -5.02 4.01 0.86
N THR A 272 -5.60 4.12 -0.33
CA THR A 272 -5.10 5.00 -1.39
C THR A 272 -5.04 6.44 -0.91
N TYR A 273 -6.09 6.94 -0.25
CA TYR A 273 -6.09 8.27 0.35
C TYR A 273 -5.04 8.43 1.45
N GLN A 274 -4.85 7.41 2.29
CA GLN A 274 -3.81 7.42 3.31
C GLN A 274 -2.42 7.57 2.68
N TYR A 275 -2.09 6.75 1.68
CA TYR A 275 -0.81 6.85 0.98
C TYR A 275 -0.64 8.16 0.20
N LEU A 276 -1.71 8.67 -0.43
CA LEU A 276 -1.69 9.99 -1.07
C LEU A 276 -1.47 11.11 -0.05
N SER A 277 -2.01 11.00 1.17
CA SER A 277 -1.79 11.97 2.24
C SER A 277 -0.37 11.93 2.81
N GLU A 278 0.30 10.79 2.69
CA GLU A 278 1.69 10.58 3.10
C GLU A 278 2.69 10.80 1.95
N ALA A 279 2.22 11.02 0.72
CA ALA A 279 3.05 11.25 -0.45
C ALA A 279 3.60 12.69 -0.48
N ASP A 280 4.88 12.84 -0.79
CA ASP A 280 5.53 14.14 -0.98
C ASP A 280 5.30 14.67 -2.41
N ALA A 281 5.13 13.75 -3.37
CA ALA A 281 4.73 14.05 -4.74
C ALA A 281 3.83 12.95 -5.31
N VAL A 282 2.97 13.33 -6.25
CA VAL A 282 2.08 12.39 -6.96
C VAL A 282 2.26 12.54 -8.46
N VAL A 283 2.57 11.45 -9.15
CA VAL A 283 2.59 11.34 -10.60
C VAL A 283 1.26 10.74 -11.05
N LEU A 284 0.42 11.57 -11.66
CA LEU A 284 -0.85 11.12 -12.22
C LEU A 284 -0.67 10.73 -13.69
N MET A 285 -0.90 9.46 -14.00
CA MET A 285 -0.85 8.92 -15.35
C MET A 285 -2.24 8.90 -15.98
N ILE A 286 -2.32 9.48 -17.17
CA ILE A 286 -3.53 9.54 -17.99
C ILE A 286 -3.24 8.96 -19.38
N GLN A 287 -4.19 8.21 -19.92
CA GLN A 287 -4.05 7.64 -21.24
C GLN A 287 -4.24 8.75 -22.28
N PRO A 288 -3.33 8.90 -23.26
CA PRO A 288 -3.50 9.88 -24.31
C PRO A 288 -4.67 9.44 -25.21
N ARG A 289 -5.82 10.13 -25.12
CA ARG A 289 -6.94 9.92 -26.05
C ARG A 289 -6.63 10.61 -27.37
N GLY A 290 -6.74 9.88 -28.50
CA GLY A 290 -6.57 10.42 -29.85
C GLY A 290 -5.23 10.11 -30.53
N PHE A 291 -4.37 9.30 -29.91
CA PHE A 291 -3.21 8.69 -30.57
C PHE A 291 -3.54 7.21 -30.82
N GLU A 292 -4.30 6.93 -31.88
CA GLU A 292 -4.36 5.57 -32.41
C GLU A 292 -3.06 5.33 -33.17
N ALA A 293 -2.33 4.28 -32.81
CA ALA A 293 -1.20 3.82 -33.62
C ALA A 293 -1.77 3.29 -34.94
N GLU A 294 -1.43 3.93 -36.05
CA GLU A 294 -1.63 3.38 -37.40
C GLU A 294 -0.88 2.06 -37.58
#